data_AF-M0AX88-F1
#
_entry.id   AF-M0AX88-F1
#
_cell.length_a   1.000
_cell.length_b   1.000
_cell.length_c   1.000
_cell.angle_alpha   90.00
_cell.angle_beta   90.00
_cell.angle_gamma   90.00
#
_symmetry.space_group_name_H-M   'P 1'
#
loop_
_entity.id
_entity.type
_entity.pdbx_description
1 polymer ?
#
loop_
_entity_poly.entity_id
_entity_poly.type
_entity_poly.pdbx_seq_one_letter_code
_entity_poly.pdbx_strand_id
1 'polypeptide(L)'
;MLIYVLGLGDFALGNRTALETLWADLLAIGTDPNGLWTAITSSRYGIDTGTEFIVRSELVAPPVGPVQWYAALAGLVGVVAVALVVVRLGWREASWDPVSIDETILLSIALTISTTLVGGPLLAGAVLMPFLFTVIVGHTRRGPGWTPSYLYVLPVLAPLCGFALGATDSATLPVELVTFVVLPIVGGLGLPLRATIRKHFGR
;
A
#
# COMPACT_ATOMS: atom_id res chain seq x y z
N MET A 1 -7.10 3.33 -2.15
CA MET A 1 -6.55 3.57 -3.50
C MET A 1 -6.03 4.98 -3.68
N LEU A 2 -6.82 6.03 -3.41
CA LEU A 2 -6.40 7.41 -3.64
C LEU A 2 -5.05 7.78 -2.99
N ILE A 3 -4.89 7.54 -1.68
CA ILE A 3 -3.64 7.85 -0.95
C ILE A 3 -2.42 7.18 -1.59
N TYR A 4 -2.57 5.94 -2.04
CA TYR A 4 -1.48 5.23 -2.70
C TYR A 4 -1.14 5.78 -4.07
N VAL A 5 -2.15 6.15 -4.87
CA VAL A 5 -1.93 6.80 -6.17
C VAL A 5 -1.24 8.15 -5.99
N LEU A 6 -1.62 8.91 -4.95
CA LEU A 6 -0.92 10.14 -4.57
C LEU A 6 0.52 9.85 -4.18
N GLY A 7 0.78 8.77 -3.42
CA GLY A 7 2.12 8.32 -3.09
C GLY A 7 2.97 7.94 -4.29
N LEU A 8 2.39 7.26 -5.28
CA LEU A 8 3.08 6.97 -6.56
C LEU A 8 3.34 8.24 -7.36
N GLY A 9 2.41 9.20 -7.34
CA GLY A 9 2.61 10.51 -7.96
C GLY A 9 3.75 11.29 -7.31
N ASP A 10 3.79 11.33 -5.98
CA ASP A 10 4.87 11.94 -5.21
C ASP A 10 6.22 11.28 -5.48
N PHE A 11 6.26 9.94 -5.52
CA PHE A 11 7.44 9.18 -5.94
C PHE A 11 7.91 9.56 -7.34
N ALA A 12 6.99 9.64 -8.30
CA ALA A 12 7.31 10.00 -9.68
C ALA A 12 7.81 11.44 -9.80
N LEU A 13 7.26 12.38 -9.02
CA LEU A 13 7.73 13.76 -8.97
C LEU A 13 9.14 13.86 -8.39
N GLY A 14 9.43 13.11 -7.31
CA GLY A 14 10.76 13.04 -6.71
C GLY A 14 11.82 12.41 -7.63
N ASN A 15 11.40 11.54 -8.56
CA ASN A 15 12.27 10.83 -9.50
C ASN A 15 12.13 11.31 -10.95
N ARG A 16 11.61 12.52 -11.17
CA ARG A 16 11.19 12.98 -12.49
C ARG A 16 12.27 12.86 -13.57
N THR A 17 13.46 13.39 -13.31
CA THR A 17 14.56 13.38 -14.29
C THR A 17 15.03 11.96 -14.63
N ALA A 18 15.08 11.09 -13.62
CA ALA A 18 15.44 9.68 -13.79
C ALA A 18 14.39 8.93 -14.62
N LEU A 19 13.10 9.20 -14.38
CA LEU A 19 12.00 8.62 -15.14
C LEU A 19 11.93 9.14 -16.58
N GLU A 20 12.21 10.43 -16.82
CA GLU A 20 12.30 11.00 -18.16
C GLU A 20 13.44 10.36 -18.97
N THR A 21 14.57 10.06 -18.32
CA THR A 21 15.70 9.37 -18.94
C THR A 21 15.34 7.92 -19.28
N LEU A 22 14.78 7.17 -18.32
CA LEU A 22 14.29 5.82 -18.56
C LEU A 22 13.27 5.80 -19.71
N TRP A 23 12.33 6.75 -19.72
CA TRP A 23 11.31 6.82 -20.75
C TRP A 23 11.88 7.08 -22.14
N ALA A 24 12.86 7.99 -22.26
CA ALA A 24 13.54 8.25 -23.52
C ALA A 24 14.25 7.00 -24.05
N ASP A 25 14.93 6.25 -23.18
CA ASP A 25 15.62 5.01 -23.54
C ASP A 25 14.64 3.91 -23.97
N LEU A 26 13.54 3.72 -23.24
CA LEU A 26 12.49 2.76 -23.62
C LEU A 26 11.85 3.10 -24.96
N LEU A 27 11.62 4.39 -25.25
CA LEU A 27 11.11 4.83 -26.55
C LEU A 27 12.11 4.57 -27.68
N ALA A 28 13.41 4.74 -27.44
CA ALA A 28 14.45 4.45 -28.43
C ALA A 28 14.55 2.95 -28.75
N ILE A 29 14.32 2.08 -27.77
CA ILE A 29 14.26 0.62 -27.94
C ILE A 29 13.00 0.19 -28.69
N GLY A 30 11.87 0.87 -28.48
CA GLY A 30 10.60 0.55 -29.12
C GLY A 30 9.93 -0.68 -28.51
N THR A 31 9.55 -1.66 -29.35
CA THR A 31 8.77 -2.84 -28.92
C THR A 31 9.62 -4.11 -28.79
N ASP A 32 10.95 -4.03 -28.82
CA ASP A 32 11.82 -5.20 -28.64
C ASP A 32 11.80 -5.68 -27.18
N PRO A 33 11.23 -6.87 -26.88
CA PRO A 33 11.11 -7.35 -25.50
C PRO A 33 12.47 -7.57 -24.83
N ASN A 34 13.48 -8.00 -25.58
CA ASN A 34 14.81 -8.27 -25.04
C ASN A 34 15.54 -6.97 -24.70
N GLY A 35 15.46 -5.97 -25.59
CA GLY A 35 15.96 -4.63 -25.33
C GLY A 35 15.30 -4.00 -24.10
N LEU A 36 13.97 -4.07 -24.00
CA LEU A 36 13.23 -3.53 -22.86
C LEU A 36 13.62 -4.20 -21.54
N TRP A 37 13.70 -5.53 -21.53
CA TRP A 37 14.11 -6.29 -20.35
C TRP A 37 15.53 -5.96 -19.92
N THR A 38 16.45 -5.84 -20.88
CA THR A 38 17.84 -5.47 -20.62
C THR A 38 17.93 -4.07 -20.04
N ALA A 39 17.20 -3.09 -20.58
CA ALA A 39 17.17 -1.73 -20.07
C ALA A 39 16.76 -1.69 -18.59
N ILE A 40 15.62 -2.29 -18.24
CA ILE A 40 15.09 -2.23 -16.86
C ILE A 40 15.89 -3.08 -15.86
N THR A 41 16.69 -4.05 -16.31
CA THR A 41 17.51 -4.90 -15.42
C THR A 41 18.94 -4.39 -15.26
N SER A 42 19.46 -3.64 -16.24
CA SER A 42 20.86 -3.20 -16.28
C SER A 42 21.17 -2.02 -15.36
N SER A 43 20.19 -1.14 -15.11
CA SER A 43 20.38 0.08 -14.32
C SER A 43 19.08 0.54 -13.69
N ARG A 44 19.20 1.33 -12.63
CA ARG A 44 18.07 2.04 -12.01
C ARG A 44 17.86 3.44 -12.56
N TYR A 45 18.72 3.94 -13.45
CA TYR A 45 18.61 5.29 -14.02
C TYR A 45 18.63 6.44 -13.00
N GLY A 46 19.14 6.19 -11.79
CA GLY A 46 19.07 7.13 -10.67
C GLY A 46 17.71 7.18 -9.98
N ILE A 47 16.82 6.22 -10.26
CA ILE A 47 15.54 6.06 -9.57
C ILE A 47 15.79 5.48 -8.18
N ASP A 48 15.36 6.20 -7.15
CA ASP A 48 15.41 5.75 -5.76
C ASP A 48 14.66 4.44 -5.57
N THR A 49 15.10 3.60 -4.65
CA THR A 49 14.25 2.51 -4.13
C THR A 49 13.04 3.08 -3.40
N GLY A 50 11.98 2.28 -3.28
CA GLY A 50 10.84 2.64 -2.44
C GLY A 50 11.25 2.96 -0.99
N THR A 51 12.26 2.25 -0.48
CA THR A 51 12.77 2.44 0.88
C THR A 51 13.59 3.72 1.02
N GLU A 52 14.50 4.01 0.08
CA GLU A 52 15.24 5.28 0.02
C GLU A 52 14.28 6.46 -0.11
N PHE A 53 13.25 6.33 -0.96
CA PHE A 53 12.24 7.35 -1.11
C PHE A 53 11.52 7.64 0.21
N ILE A 54 11.06 6.60 0.94
CA ILE A 54 10.40 6.78 2.24
C ILE A 54 11.30 7.52 3.22
N VAL A 55 12.57 7.13 3.31
CA VAL A 55 13.54 7.75 4.23
C VAL A 55 13.74 9.22 3.88
N ARG A 56 13.74 9.56 2.59
CA ARG A 56 13.84 10.94 2.12
C ARG A 56 12.56 11.74 2.33
N SER A 57 11.39 11.10 2.21
CA SER A 57 10.07 11.74 2.23
C SER A 57 9.55 12.03 3.64
N GLU A 58 10.45 12.16 4.62
CA GLU A 58 10.09 12.52 5.98
C GLU A 58 9.52 13.96 6.00
N LEU A 59 8.19 14.05 6.10
CA LEU A 59 7.45 15.32 6.01
C LEU A 59 7.68 16.24 7.21
N VAL A 60 8.06 15.66 8.36
CA VAL A 60 8.23 16.36 9.63
C VAL A 60 9.48 15.81 10.30
N ALA A 61 10.43 16.69 10.59
CA ALA A 61 11.60 16.33 11.39
C ALA A 61 11.16 15.78 12.76
N PRO A 62 11.61 14.60 13.18
CA PRO A 62 11.23 14.01 14.46
C PRO A 62 11.58 14.97 15.61
N PRO A 63 10.62 15.32 16.49
CA PRO A 63 10.88 16.19 17.63
C PRO A 63 11.73 15.52 18.72
N VAL A 64 11.93 14.21 18.62
CA VAL A 64 12.64 13.35 19.56
C VAL A 64 13.50 12.33 18.80
N GLY A 65 14.32 11.55 19.50
CA GLY A 65 15.16 10.53 18.86
C GLY A 65 14.32 9.53 18.04
N PRO A 66 14.85 8.96 16.93
CA PRO A 66 14.08 8.13 16.00
C PRO A 66 13.32 6.97 16.66
N VAL A 67 13.95 6.27 17.61
CA VAL A 67 13.33 5.17 18.36
C VAL A 67 12.11 5.65 19.15
N GLN A 68 12.21 6.81 19.81
CA GLN A 68 11.13 7.40 20.60
C GLN A 68 10.01 7.89 19.69
N TRP A 69 10.36 8.43 18.52
CA TRP A 69 9.40 8.89 17.52
C TRP A 69 8.59 7.73 16.95
N TYR A 70 9.25 6.67 16.48
CA TYR A 70 8.57 5.48 15.98
C TYR A 70 7.76 4.77 17.06
N ALA A 71 8.25 4.73 18.31
CA ALA A 71 7.51 4.21 19.44
C ALA A 71 6.25 5.03 19.74
N ALA A 72 6.30 6.37 19.64
CA ALA A 72 5.15 7.24 19.84
C ALA A 72 4.08 7.02 18.75
N LEU A 73 4.49 6.90 17.49
CA LEU A 73 3.58 6.65 16.37
C LEU A 73 2.97 5.23 16.43
N ALA A 74 3.78 4.21 16.75
CA ALA A 74 3.27 2.87 17.00
C ALA A 74 2.32 2.84 18.22
N GLY A 75 2.66 3.62 19.26
CA GLY A 75 1.85 3.81 20.45
C GLY A 75 0.48 4.42 20.14
N LEU A 76 0.40 5.41 19.24
CA LEU A 76 -0.87 5.99 18.79
C LEU A 76 -1.79 4.92 18.19
N VAL A 77 -1.27 4.11 17.26
CA VAL A 77 -2.03 3.00 16.66
C VAL A 77 -2.43 1.97 17.72
N GLY A 78 -1.51 1.64 18.63
CA GLY A 78 -1.74 0.72 19.74
C GLY A 78 -2.83 1.19 20.69
N VAL A 79 -2.83 2.46 21.08
CA VAL A 79 -3.86 3.06 21.95
C VAL A 79 -5.22 3.00 21.29
N VAL A 80 -5.32 3.33 20.00
CA VAL A 80 -6.58 3.21 19.25
C VAL A 80 -7.03 1.75 19.23
N ALA A 81 -6.15 0.80 18.88
CA ALA A 81 -6.49 -0.62 18.87
C ALA A 81 -6.96 -1.13 20.25
N VAL A 82 -6.29 -0.74 21.33
CA VAL A 82 -6.66 -1.10 22.71
C VAL A 82 -8.00 -0.48 23.08
N ALA A 83 -8.25 0.79 22.76
CA ALA A 83 -9.53 1.44 23.02
C ALA A 83 -10.68 0.71 22.31
N LEU A 84 -10.48 0.30 21.06
CA LEU A 84 -11.47 -0.50 20.32
C LEU A 84 -11.71 -1.87 20.99
N VAL A 85 -10.67 -2.54 21.44
CA VAL A 85 -10.79 -3.82 22.17
C VAL A 85 -11.53 -3.64 23.50
N VAL A 86 -11.23 -2.59 24.27
CA VAL A 86 -11.90 -2.28 25.54
C VAL A 86 -13.39 -2.00 25.31
N VAL A 87 -13.74 -1.23 24.28
CA VAL A 87 -15.14 -0.98 23.91
C VAL A 87 -15.84 -2.30 23.54
N ARG A 88 -15.18 -3.17 22.77
CA ARG A 88 -15.73 -4.49 22.40
C ARG A 88 -15.95 -5.41 23.59
N LEU A 89 -15.02 -5.45 24.54
CA LEU A 89 -15.10 -6.36 25.69
C LEU A 89 -16.05 -5.83 26.78
N GLY A 90 -16.16 -4.52 26.95
CA GLY A 90 -16.96 -3.92 28.03
C GLY A 90 -18.41 -3.62 27.65
N TRP A 91 -18.71 -3.39 26.37
CA TRP A 91 -19.99 -2.78 25.96
C TRP A 91 -20.77 -3.59 24.93
N ARG A 92 -20.23 -4.70 24.42
CA ARG A 92 -20.94 -5.55 23.44
C ARG A 92 -21.27 -6.92 24.02
N GLU A 93 -22.52 -7.34 23.80
CA GLU A 93 -22.98 -8.70 24.10
C GLU A 93 -22.26 -9.75 23.24
N ALA A 94 -21.82 -9.39 22.03
CA ALA A 94 -21.00 -10.21 21.14
C ALA A 94 -19.67 -9.51 20.80
N SER A 95 -18.64 -9.77 21.60
CA SER A 95 -17.30 -9.15 21.46
C SER A 95 -16.51 -9.63 20.23
N TRP A 96 -16.91 -10.75 19.64
CA TRP A 96 -16.23 -11.40 18.50
C TRP A 96 -16.82 -11.06 17.14
N ASP A 97 -17.72 -10.08 17.08
CA ASP A 97 -18.25 -9.62 15.80
C ASP A 97 -17.18 -8.98 14.91
N PRO A 98 -17.39 -8.98 13.57
CA PRO A 98 -16.48 -8.36 12.62
C PRO A 98 -16.21 -6.89 12.95
N VAL A 99 -15.05 -6.36 12.52
CA VAL A 99 -14.70 -4.93 12.68
C VAL A 99 -15.84 -4.06 12.18
N SER A 100 -16.30 -3.08 12.95
CA SER A 100 -17.37 -2.18 12.54
C SER A 100 -16.84 -1.12 11.56
N ILE A 101 -17.76 -0.40 10.90
CA ILE A 101 -17.38 0.72 10.04
C ILE A 101 -16.68 1.80 10.88
N ASP A 102 -17.18 2.13 12.06
CA ASP A 102 -16.59 3.14 12.95
C ASP A 102 -15.19 2.74 13.43
N GLU A 103 -14.99 1.47 13.79
CA GLU A 103 -13.69 0.91 14.17
C GLU A 103 -12.71 0.97 12.99
N THR A 104 -13.18 0.65 11.79
CA THR A 104 -12.38 0.74 10.57
C THR A 104 -11.97 2.18 10.28
N ILE A 105 -12.88 3.14 10.44
CA ILE A 105 -12.61 4.57 10.27
C ILE A 105 -11.54 5.02 11.28
N LEU A 106 -11.75 4.76 12.57
CA LEU A 106 -10.81 5.17 13.62
C LEU A 106 -9.41 4.59 13.40
N LEU A 107 -9.33 3.28 13.10
CA LEU A 107 -8.06 2.62 12.87
C LEU A 107 -7.40 3.10 11.56
N SER A 108 -8.19 3.35 10.51
CA SER A 108 -7.67 3.88 9.24
C SER A 108 -7.07 5.28 9.40
N ILE A 109 -7.66 6.14 10.21
CA ILE A 109 -7.15 7.48 10.51
C ILE A 109 -5.83 7.36 11.26
N ALA A 110 -5.79 6.55 12.33
CA ALA A 110 -4.58 6.33 13.12
C ALA A 110 -3.42 5.78 12.28
N LEU A 111 -3.70 4.78 11.44
CA LEU A 111 -2.72 4.21 10.52
C LEU A 111 -2.25 5.25 9.50
N THR A 112 -3.16 5.98 8.87
CA THR A 112 -2.84 6.97 7.83
C THR A 112 -1.95 8.08 8.39
N ILE A 113 -2.30 8.66 9.54
CA ILE A 113 -1.51 9.71 10.19
C ILE A 113 -0.11 9.19 10.51
N SER A 114 -0.02 8.05 11.19
CA SER A 114 1.26 7.50 11.66
C SER A 114 2.19 7.17 10.50
N THR A 115 1.68 6.53 9.45
CA THR A 115 2.47 6.12 8.29
C THR A 115 2.84 7.28 7.38
N THR A 116 1.97 8.28 7.24
CA THR A 116 2.27 9.50 6.49
C THR A 116 3.40 10.29 7.15
N LEU A 117 3.41 10.38 8.48
CA LEU A 117 4.47 11.06 9.23
C LEU A 117 5.84 10.35 9.14
N VAL A 118 5.87 9.06 8.84
CA VAL A 118 7.12 8.28 8.70
C VAL A 118 7.63 8.26 7.25
N GLY A 119 6.76 8.00 6.29
CA GLY A 119 7.17 7.69 4.91
C GLY A 119 6.28 8.31 3.85
N GLY A 120 5.54 9.36 4.22
CA GLY A 120 4.67 10.08 3.32
C GLY A 120 3.48 9.27 2.80
N PRO A 121 2.81 9.78 1.76
CA PRO A 121 1.60 9.16 1.22
C PRO A 121 1.83 7.77 0.61
N LEU A 122 3.05 7.47 0.15
CA LEU A 122 3.39 6.15 -0.41
C LEU A 122 3.34 5.05 0.65
N LEU A 123 4.01 5.24 1.80
CA LEU A 123 3.96 4.29 2.91
C LEU A 123 2.53 4.17 3.45
N ALA A 124 1.83 5.31 3.59
CA ALA A 124 0.46 5.31 4.07
C ALA A 124 -0.48 4.51 3.17
N GLY A 125 -0.37 4.68 1.86
CA GLY A 125 -1.13 3.89 0.90
C GLY A 125 -0.81 2.40 0.97
N ALA A 126 0.47 2.04 1.10
CA ALA A 126 0.94 0.66 1.14
C ALA A 126 0.48 -0.10 2.39
N VAL A 127 0.38 0.57 3.54
CA VAL A 127 -0.14 -0.02 4.77
C VAL A 127 -1.67 -0.05 4.77
N LEU A 128 -2.31 1.03 4.33
CA LEU A 128 -3.75 1.19 4.41
C LEU A 128 -4.50 0.28 3.41
N MET A 129 -3.95 0.08 2.21
CA MET A 129 -4.57 -0.78 1.20
C MET A 129 -4.89 -2.20 1.68
N PRO A 130 -3.91 -3.01 2.15
CA PRO A 130 -4.18 -4.38 2.55
C PRO A 130 -5.12 -4.44 3.76
N PHE A 131 -5.03 -3.47 4.68
CA PHE A 131 -5.97 -3.35 5.79
C PHE A 131 -7.40 -3.18 5.30
N LEU A 132 -7.67 -2.16 4.47
CA LEU A 132 -9.02 -1.89 3.96
C LEU A 132 -9.54 -3.02 3.08
N PHE A 133 -8.71 -3.61 2.23
CA PHE A 133 -9.11 -4.75 1.39
C PHE A 133 -9.50 -5.96 2.24
N THR A 134 -8.75 -6.24 3.30
CA THR A 134 -9.08 -7.34 4.23
C THR A 134 -10.42 -7.12 4.90
N VAL A 135 -10.68 -5.89 5.38
CA VAL A 135 -11.97 -5.52 5.98
C VAL A 135 -13.10 -5.63 4.97
N ILE A 136 -12.95 -5.08 3.76
CA ILE A 136 -13.96 -5.14 2.69
C ILE A 136 -14.26 -6.59 2.31
N VAL A 137 -13.24 -7.43 2.09
CA VAL A 137 -13.44 -8.85 1.77
C VAL A 137 -14.14 -9.55 2.93
N GLY A 138 -13.72 -9.29 4.17
CA GLY A 138 -14.34 -9.86 5.38
C GLY A 138 -15.82 -9.52 5.52
N HIS A 139 -16.22 -8.27 5.28
CA HIS A 139 -17.63 -7.88 5.28
C HIS A 139 -18.39 -8.48 4.11
N THR A 140 -17.83 -8.40 2.90
CA THR A 140 -18.48 -8.89 1.68
C THR A 140 -18.79 -10.37 1.78
N ARG A 141 -17.89 -11.18 2.36
CA ARG A 141 -18.10 -12.62 2.57
C ARG A 141 -19.28 -12.96 3.49
N ARG A 142 -19.65 -12.06 4.40
CA ARG A 142 -20.74 -12.27 5.36
C ARG A 142 -22.07 -11.74 4.84
N GLY A 143 -22.04 -10.91 3.80
CA GLY A 143 -23.23 -10.45 3.11
C GLY A 143 -23.85 -11.55 2.23
N PRO A 144 -25.15 -11.45 1.94
CA PRO A 144 -25.81 -12.36 0.99
C PRO A 144 -25.24 -12.16 -0.43
N GLY A 145 -25.06 -13.27 -1.17
CA GLY A 145 -24.74 -13.28 -2.61
C GLY A 145 -23.37 -13.85 -2.98
N TRP A 146 -22.28 -13.18 -2.60
CA TRP A 146 -20.92 -13.56 -3.03
C TRP A 146 -19.94 -13.70 -1.86
N THR A 147 -19.20 -14.80 -1.86
CA THR A 147 -18.09 -15.06 -0.94
C THR A 147 -16.73 -14.84 -1.61
N PRO A 148 -16.16 -13.61 -1.63
CA PRO A 148 -14.83 -13.37 -2.20
C PRO A 148 -13.75 -14.13 -1.43
N SER A 149 -12.74 -14.65 -2.14
CA SER A 149 -11.57 -15.26 -1.51
C SER A 149 -10.67 -14.21 -0.85
N TYR A 150 -10.01 -14.54 0.25
CA TYR A 150 -8.97 -13.66 0.83
C TYR A 150 -7.75 -13.51 -0.10
N LEU A 151 -7.62 -14.33 -1.15
CA LEU A 151 -6.61 -14.17 -2.19
C LEU A 151 -6.66 -12.79 -2.88
N TYR A 152 -7.80 -12.07 -2.83
CA TYR A 152 -7.90 -10.69 -3.32
C TYR A 152 -7.00 -9.71 -2.56
N VAL A 153 -6.54 -10.05 -1.36
CA VAL A 153 -5.64 -9.22 -0.55
C VAL A 153 -4.18 -9.37 -0.99
N LEU A 154 -3.81 -10.49 -1.62
CA LEU A 154 -2.41 -10.77 -1.97
C LEU A 154 -1.76 -9.69 -2.85
N PRO A 155 -2.38 -9.22 -3.94
CA PRO A 155 -1.72 -8.27 -4.81
C PRO A 155 -1.56 -6.88 -4.16
N VAL A 156 -2.43 -6.52 -3.21
CA VAL A 156 -2.34 -5.25 -2.46
C VAL A 156 -1.39 -5.31 -1.27
N LEU A 157 -0.88 -6.50 -0.91
CA LEU A 157 0.25 -6.65 0.02
C LEU A 157 1.61 -6.42 -0.66
N ALA A 158 1.64 -6.46 -2.00
CA ALA A 158 2.88 -6.35 -2.77
C ALA A 158 3.74 -5.12 -2.42
N PRO A 159 3.20 -3.92 -2.14
CA PRO A 159 4.02 -2.76 -1.78
C PRO A 159 4.78 -2.97 -0.47
N LEU A 160 4.18 -3.65 0.51
CA LEU A 160 4.86 -3.99 1.77
C LEU A 160 6.01 -4.97 1.54
N CYS A 161 5.82 -5.94 0.64
CA CYS A 161 6.91 -6.82 0.22
C CYS A 161 8.00 -6.03 -0.52
N GLY A 162 7.64 -5.06 -1.35
CA GLY A 162 8.58 -4.16 -2.02
C GLY A 162 9.46 -3.41 -1.03
N PHE A 163 8.89 -2.83 0.02
CA PHE A 163 9.68 -2.18 1.08
C PHE A 163 10.56 -3.16 1.85
N ALA A 164 10.07 -4.36 2.15
CA ALA A 164 10.87 -5.38 2.82
C ALA A 164 12.09 -5.79 1.97
N LEU A 165 11.92 -5.94 0.65
CA LEU A 165 13.01 -6.24 -0.28
C LEU A 165 13.99 -5.07 -0.45
N GLY A 166 13.49 -3.84 -0.43
CA GLY A 166 14.33 -2.64 -0.47
C GLY A 166 15.15 -2.48 0.82
N ALA A 167 14.62 -2.89 1.97
CA ALA A 167 15.36 -2.88 3.24
C ALA A 167 16.50 -3.93 3.30
N THR A 168 16.54 -4.89 2.37
CA THR A 168 17.61 -5.89 2.26
C THR A 168 18.52 -5.65 1.04
N ASP A 169 18.51 -4.44 0.48
CA ASP A 169 19.26 -4.04 -0.74
C ASP A 169 19.05 -4.98 -1.94
N SER A 170 17.92 -5.70 -1.94
CA SER A 170 17.59 -6.72 -2.95
C SER A 170 16.58 -6.22 -3.99
N ALA A 171 16.15 -4.97 -3.86
CA ALA A 171 15.17 -4.35 -4.75
C ALA A 171 15.81 -3.97 -6.08
N THR A 172 15.50 -4.73 -7.13
CA THR A 172 15.78 -4.36 -8.52
C THR A 172 14.61 -3.56 -9.08
N LEU A 173 14.87 -2.71 -10.09
CA LEU A 173 13.84 -1.88 -10.73
C LEU A 173 12.64 -2.71 -11.25
N PRO A 174 12.80 -3.88 -11.89
CA PRO A 174 11.67 -4.69 -12.34
C PRO A 174 10.85 -5.24 -11.17
N VAL A 175 11.51 -5.63 -10.08
CA VAL A 175 10.83 -6.10 -8.87
C VAL A 175 9.99 -4.98 -8.27
N GLU A 176 10.53 -3.77 -8.18
CA GLU A 176 9.78 -2.62 -7.65
C GLU A 176 8.61 -2.20 -8.55
N LEU A 177 8.78 -2.23 -9.87
CA LEU A 177 7.67 -2.00 -10.80
C LEU A 177 6.55 -3.02 -10.58
N VAL A 178 6.89 -4.29 -10.38
CA VAL A 178 5.90 -5.33 -10.10
C VAL A 178 5.22 -5.11 -8.75
N THR A 179 6.00 -4.84 -7.69
CA THR A 179 5.48 -4.74 -6.32
C THR A 179 4.72 -3.46 -6.05
N PHE A 180 5.14 -2.34 -6.64
CA PHE A 180 4.54 -1.02 -6.41
C PHE A 180 3.52 -0.60 -7.48
N VAL A 181 3.59 -1.13 -8.69
CA VAL A 181 2.71 -0.68 -9.78
C VAL A 181 1.81 -1.81 -10.25
N VAL A 182 2.37 -2.90 -10.78
CA VAL A 182 1.58 -3.93 -11.46
C VAL A 182 0.63 -4.65 -10.51
N LEU A 183 1.15 -5.24 -9.42
CA LEU A 183 0.33 -6.03 -8.50
C LEU A 183 -0.74 -5.19 -7.77
N PRO A 184 -0.44 -4.00 -7.25
CA PRO A 184 -1.45 -3.17 -6.59
C PRO A 184 -2.56 -2.70 -7.53
N ILE A 185 -2.24 -2.40 -8.80
CA ILE A 185 -3.26 -2.03 -9.80
C ILE A 185 -4.16 -3.23 -10.09
N VAL A 186 -3.58 -4.41 -10.34
CA VAL A 186 -4.32 -5.65 -10.60
C VAL A 186 -5.22 -6.01 -9.41
N GLY A 187 -4.69 -5.94 -8.18
CA GLY A 187 -5.48 -6.19 -6.96
C GLY A 187 -6.56 -5.15 -6.71
N GLY A 188 -6.20 -3.88 -6.85
CA GLY A 188 -7.07 -2.74 -6.59
C GLY A 188 -8.28 -2.68 -7.51
N LEU A 189 -8.11 -3.07 -8.77
CA LEU A 189 -9.18 -3.11 -9.77
C LEU A 189 -9.88 -4.47 -9.85
N GLY A 190 -9.20 -5.56 -9.48
CA GLY A 190 -9.72 -6.92 -9.65
C GLY A 190 -11.02 -7.18 -8.86
N LEU A 191 -11.12 -6.69 -7.63
CA LEU A 191 -12.32 -6.88 -6.80
C LEU A 191 -13.51 -6.04 -7.32
N PRO A 192 -13.39 -4.72 -7.56
CA PRO A 192 -14.47 -3.90 -8.13
C PRO A 192 -14.95 -4.37 -9.52
N LEU A 193 -14.02 -4.77 -10.40
CA LEU A 193 -14.37 -5.26 -11.74
C LEU A 193 -15.19 -6.54 -11.64
N ARG A 194 -14.74 -7.52 -10.84
CA ARG A 194 -15.48 -8.78 -10.69
C ARG A 194 -16.84 -8.56 -10.04
N ALA A 195 -16.93 -7.68 -9.03
CA ALA A 195 -18.20 -7.33 -8.40
C ALA A 195 -19.18 -6.73 -9.43
N THR A 196 -18.72 -5.80 -10.25
CA THR A 196 -19.52 -5.16 -11.31
C THR A 196 -19.97 -6.17 -12.37
N ILE A 197 -19.07 -7.02 -12.85
CA ILE A 197 -19.37 -8.07 -13.83
C ILE A 197 -20.46 -9.01 -13.29
N ARG A 198 -20.30 -9.52 -12.05
CA ARG A 198 -21.29 -10.42 -11.45
C ARG A 198 -22.66 -9.77 -11.31
N LYS A 199 -22.72 -8.51 -10.86
CA LYS A 199 -23.96 -7.73 -10.77
C LYS A 199 -24.66 -7.62 -12.13
N HIS A 200 -23.91 -7.39 -13.20
CA HIS A 200 -24.48 -7.31 -14.56
C HIS A 200 -25.05 -8.64 -15.05
N PHE A 201 -24.47 -9.77 -14.65
CA PHE A 201 -24.92 -11.11 -15.01
C PHE A 201 -25.98 -11.70 -14.06
N GLY A 202 -26.51 -10.92 -13.12
CA GLY A 202 -27.55 -11.36 -12.18
C GLY A 202 -27.11 -12.51 -11.25
N ARG A 203 -25.81 -12.59 -10.94
CA ARG A 203 -25.21 -13.66 -10.14
C ARG A 203 -24.56 -13.16 -8.86
#